data_AF-A0A2H3TK24-F1
#
_entry.id   AF-A0A2H3TK24-F1
#
_cell.length_a   1.000
_cell.length_b   1.000
_cell.length_c   1.000
_cell.angle_alpha   90.00
_cell.angle_beta   90.00
_cell.angle_gamma   90.00
#
_symmetry.space_group_name_H-M   'P 1'
#
loop_
_entity.id
_entity.type
_entity.pdbx_description
1 polymer ?
#
loop_
_entity_poly.entity_id
_entity_poly.type
_entity_poly.pdbx_seq_one_letter_code
_entity_poly.pdbx_strand_id
1 'polypeptide(L)'
;MDDLRLYQHFVFHAYPPMPLNGEPVWKEVAAMSHSFDFLVHAMLGLAASHLSLSGDTDYTAQALSHRVHAITLLNQALSKPCKSKAEADARIATVMTLIFQSSYMFEGMVEFIIMIRGCRAVSDAILPRLENSLFEGFTAESHNKHVLSLNPVDVVEEIADILALS
;
A
#
# COMPACT_ATOMS: atom_id res chain seq x y z
N MET A 1 5.12 -4.10 24.97
CA MET A 1 4.12 -5.18 24.77
C MET A 1 3.10 -4.75 23.72
N ASP A 2 2.85 -3.45 23.59
CA ASP A 2 1.89 -2.89 22.63
C ASP A 2 2.28 -3.07 21.16
N ASP A 3 3.56 -2.99 20.78
CA ASP A 3 3.99 -3.15 19.39
C ASP A 3 3.60 -4.51 18.78
N LEU A 4 3.67 -5.60 19.55
CA LEU A 4 3.26 -6.93 19.06
C LEU A 4 1.74 -6.99 18.84
N ARG A 5 0.96 -6.33 19.71
CA ARG A 5 -0.50 -6.20 19.54
C ARG A 5 -0.82 -5.35 18.32
N LEU A 6 -0.15 -4.22 18.12
CA LEU A 6 -0.32 -3.37 16.96
C LEU A 6 0.04 -4.11 15.67
N TYR A 7 1.14 -4.85 15.67
CA TYR A 7 1.57 -5.67 14.54
C TYR A 7 0.51 -6.72 14.19
N GLN A 8 0.02 -7.46 15.19
CA GLN A 8 -1.05 -8.42 15.00
C GLN A 8 -2.32 -7.74 14.45
N HIS A 9 -2.69 -6.58 14.99
CA HIS A 9 -3.83 -5.80 14.51
C HIS A 9 -3.66 -5.33 13.05
N PHE A 10 -2.46 -4.92 12.65
CA PHE A 10 -2.15 -4.61 11.25
C PHE A 10 -2.43 -5.80 10.33
N VAL A 11 -1.86 -6.97 10.66
CA VAL A 11 -1.93 -8.17 9.83
C VAL A 11 -3.37 -8.63 9.58
N PHE A 12 -4.24 -8.52 10.58
CA PHE A 12 -5.60 -9.05 10.48
C PHE A 12 -6.69 -8.02 10.18
N HIS A 13 -6.47 -6.73 10.50
CA HIS A 13 -7.58 -5.76 10.54
C HIS A 13 -7.24 -4.39 9.96
N ALA A 14 -5.99 -3.94 10.07
CA ALA A 14 -5.63 -2.54 9.76
C ALA A 14 -4.65 -2.37 8.60
N TYR A 15 -4.38 -3.41 7.80
CA TYR A 15 -3.67 -3.22 6.54
C TYR A 15 -4.49 -2.33 5.60
N PRO A 16 -3.85 -1.54 4.71
CA PRO A 16 -4.57 -0.66 3.81
C PRO A 16 -5.67 -1.34 2.99
N PRO A 17 -6.92 -0.83 3.03
CA PRO A 17 -8.07 -1.45 2.36
C PRO A 17 -8.05 -1.34 0.84
N MET A 18 -7.18 -0.48 0.30
CA MET A 18 -7.02 -0.27 -1.13
C MET A 18 -5.55 -0.42 -1.51
N PRO A 19 -5.26 -0.95 -2.71
CA PRO A 19 -6.22 -1.44 -3.72
C PRO A 19 -7.00 -2.70 -3.29
N LEU A 20 -8.19 -2.91 -3.86
CA LEU A 20 -9.04 -4.07 -3.56
C LEU A 20 -8.28 -5.38 -3.83
N ASN A 21 -8.62 -6.43 -3.07
CA ASN A 21 -7.95 -7.74 -3.11
C ASN A 21 -6.44 -7.69 -2.80
N GLY A 22 -5.98 -6.67 -2.06
CA GLY A 22 -4.58 -6.54 -1.66
C GLY A 22 -4.12 -7.47 -0.53
N GLU A 23 -4.99 -8.30 0.05
CA GLU A 23 -4.66 -9.17 1.19
C GLU A 23 -3.39 -10.03 0.95
N PRO A 24 -3.20 -10.72 -0.20
CA PRO A 24 -1.98 -11.49 -0.44
C PRO A 24 -0.71 -10.61 -0.41
N VAL A 25 -0.79 -9.40 -0.98
CA VAL A 25 0.32 -8.44 -1.00
C VAL A 25 0.66 -8.00 0.43
N TRP A 26 -0.36 -7.66 1.24
CA TRP A 26 -0.15 -7.21 2.60
C TRP A 26 0.37 -8.32 3.54
N LYS A 27 0.07 -9.59 3.27
CA LYS A 27 0.69 -10.74 3.96
C LYS A 27 2.19 -10.84 3.67
N GLU A 28 2.61 -10.67 2.41
CA GLU A 28 4.02 -10.64 2.04
C GLU A 28 4.74 -9.41 2.64
N VAL A 29 4.10 -8.24 2.60
CA VAL A 29 4.60 -7.01 3.26
C VAL A 29 4.82 -7.24 4.75
N ALA A 30 3.87 -7.88 5.43
CA ALA A 30 4.03 -8.21 6.85
C ALA A 30 5.21 -9.18 7.05
N ALA A 31 5.30 -10.25 6.26
CA ALA A 31 6.38 -11.23 6.36
C ALA A 31 7.77 -10.60 6.19
N MET A 32 7.94 -9.66 5.26
CA MET A 32 9.23 -8.99 5.01
C MET A 32 9.51 -7.82 5.96
N SER A 33 8.52 -7.35 6.72
CA SER A 33 8.62 -6.12 7.51
C SER A 33 9.79 -6.12 8.50
N HIS A 34 10.07 -7.25 9.14
CA HIS A 34 11.17 -7.41 10.10
C HIS A 34 12.56 -7.04 9.56
N SER A 35 12.73 -6.97 8.24
CA SER A 35 13.98 -6.56 7.59
C SER A 35 14.09 -5.05 7.33
N PHE A 36 13.04 -4.27 7.60
CA PHE A 36 12.94 -2.85 7.24
C PHE A 36 12.27 -2.02 8.35
N ASP A 37 13.08 -1.37 9.20
CA ASP A 37 12.58 -0.59 10.35
C ASP A 37 11.56 0.49 9.97
N PHE A 38 11.78 1.18 8.84
CA PHE A 38 10.86 2.20 8.34
C PHE A 38 9.46 1.62 8.04
N LEU A 39 9.39 0.38 7.55
CA LEU A 39 8.15 -0.31 7.23
C LEU A 39 7.44 -0.77 8.50
N VAL A 40 8.15 -1.40 9.44
CA VAL A 40 7.57 -1.82 10.73
C VAL A 40 6.96 -0.61 11.44
N HIS A 41 7.70 0.50 11.54
CA HIS A 41 7.15 1.71 12.15
C HIS A 41 5.93 2.25 11.43
N ALA A 42 5.88 2.24 10.09
CA ALA A 42 4.67 2.66 9.38
C ALA A 42 3.48 1.74 9.71
N MET A 43 3.68 0.42 9.70
CA MET A 43 2.64 -0.57 9.99
C MET A 43 2.08 -0.39 11.41
N LEU A 44 2.97 -0.23 12.40
CA LEU A 44 2.58 0.01 13.80
C LEU A 44 1.84 1.34 13.96
N GLY A 45 2.31 2.40 13.27
CA GLY A 45 1.65 3.71 13.27
C GLY A 45 0.24 3.64 12.69
N LEU A 46 0.05 2.93 11.57
CA LEU A 46 -1.27 2.74 10.96
C LEU A 46 -2.21 1.96 11.87
N ALA A 47 -1.75 0.84 12.43
CA ALA A 47 -2.55 0.02 13.34
C ALA A 47 -2.96 0.77 14.60
N ALA A 48 -2.05 1.59 15.15
CA ALA A 48 -2.34 2.44 16.29
C ALA A 48 -3.42 3.49 15.95
N SER A 49 -3.28 4.18 14.82
CA SER A 49 -4.30 5.13 14.35
C SER A 49 -5.66 4.44 14.14
N HIS A 50 -5.67 3.26 13.53
CA HIS A 50 -6.91 2.50 13.32
C HIS A 50 -7.55 2.06 14.64
N LEU A 51 -6.78 1.63 15.64
CA LEU A 51 -7.31 1.25 16.95
C LEU A 51 -7.87 2.46 17.70
N SER A 52 -7.21 3.62 17.61
CA SER A 52 -7.71 4.86 18.22
C SER A 52 -9.07 5.31 17.70
N LEU A 53 -9.48 4.89 16.49
CA LEU A 53 -10.79 5.24 15.91
C LEU A 53 -11.96 4.47 16.54
N SER A 54 -11.70 3.30 17.12
CA SER A 54 -12.76 2.35 17.50
C SER A 54 -12.63 1.80 18.92
N GLY A 55 -11.52 2.06 19.60
CA GLY A 55 -11.20 1.45 20.90
C GLY A 55 -11.39 2.39 22.09
N ASP A 56 -11.49 1.79 23.28
CA ASP A 56 -11.52 2.49 24.56
C ASP A 56 -10.15 3.09 24.96
N THR A 57 -9.08 2.76 24.23
CA THR A 57 -7.71 3.22 24.52
C THR A 57 -7.21 4.14 23.41
N ASP A 58 -6.74 5.32 23.81
CA ASP A 58 -6.13 6.28 22.89
C ASP A 58 -4.66 5.93 22.61
N TYR A 59 -4.38 5.53 21.36
CA TYR A 59 -3.02 5.26 20.87
C TYR A 59 -2.46 6.41 20.03
N THR A 60 -3.08 7.60 20.01
CA THR A 60 -2.72 8.70 19.09
C THR A 60 -1.26 9.13 19.24
N ALA A 61 -0.77 9.27 20.48
CA ALA A 61 0.63 9.63 20.72
C ALA A 61 1.61 8.57 20.20
N GLN A 62 1.27 7.28 20.38
CA GLN A 62 2.07 6.16 19.88
C GLN A 62 2.05 6.11 18.35
N ALA A 63 0.87 6.32 17.74
CA ALA A 63 0.70 6.36 16.29
C ALA A 63 1.57 7.46 15.64
N LEU A 64 1.58 8.65 16.23
CA LEU A 64 2.39 9.79 15.78
C LEU A 64 3.88 9.53 15.98
N SER A 65 4.28 8.94 17.11
CA SER A 65 5.67 8.55 17.36
C SER A 65 6.20 7.61 16.27
N HIS A 66 5.46 6.53 15.98
CA HIS A 66 5.83 5.60 14.93
C HIS A 66 5.82 6.24 13.53
N ARG A 67 4.86 7.13 13.24
CA ARG A 67 4.82 7.88 11.97
C ARG A 67 6.08 8.71 11.76
N VAL A 68 6.53 9.44 12.78
CA VAL A 68 7.76 10.25 12.70
C VAL A 68 8.97 9.36 12.43
N HIS A 69 9.12 8.24 13.17
CA HIS A 69 10.21 7.30 12.94
C HIS A 69 10.20 6.73 11.51
N ALA A 70 9.02 6.31 11.03
CA ALA A 70 8.85 5.78 9.68
C ALA A 70 9.27 6.80 8.62
N ILE A 71 8.81 8.06 8.72
CA ILE A 71 9.15 9.13 7.77
C ILE A 71 10.66 9.44 7.81
N THR A 72 11.25 9.55 9.01
CA THR A 72 12.68 9.83 9.16
C THR A 72 13.53 8.73 8.52
N LEU A 73 13.24 7.46 8.82
CA LEU A 73 14.00 6.32 8.30
C LEU A 73 13.75 6.12 6.79
N LEU A 74 12.52 6.31 6.32
CA LEU A 74 12.19 6.25 4.90
C LEU A 74 12.93 7.33 4.11
N ASN A 75 13.00 8.56 4.63
CA ASN A 75 13.77 9.64 3.98
C ASN A 75 15.26 9.31 3.88
N GLN A 76 15.85 8.71 4.92
CA GLN A 76 17.24 8.24 4.89
C GLN A 76 17.45 7.09 3.89
N ALA A 77 16.46 6.23 3.70
CA ALA A 77 16.49 5.18 2.69
C ALA A 77 16.39 5.80 1.28
N LEU A 78 15.43 6.70 1.06
CA LEU A 78 15.20 7.39 -0.22
C LEU A 78 16.39 8.24 -0.67
N SER A 79 17.19 8.78 0.26
CA SER A 79 18.42 9.50 -0.06
C SER A 79 19.54 8.61 -0.62
N LYS A 80 19.32 7.28 -0.69
CA LYS A 80 20.26 6.29 -1.21
C LYS A 80 19.60 5.50 -2.34
N PRO A 81 20.37 5.08 -3.37
CA PRO A 81 19.88 4.14 -4.36
C PRO A 81 19.34 2.88 -3.69
N CYS A 82 18.17 2.43 -4.15
CA CYS A 82 17.56 1.21 -3.67
C CYS A 82 18.43 0.00 -4.05
N LYS A 83 18.76 -0.84 -3.06
CA LYS A 83 19.75 -1.92 -3.14
C LYS A 83 19.15 -3.26 -3.58
N SER A 84 17.85 -3.44 -3.39
CA SER A 84 17.16 -4.69 -3.72
C SER A 84 15.70 -4.45 -4.06
N LYS A 85 15.08 -5.42 -4.73
CA LYS A 85 13.64 -5.40 -5.00
C LYS A 85 12.80 -5.41 -3.72
N ALA A 86 13.18 -6.22 -2.73
CA ALA A 86 12.53 -6.23 -1.42
C ALA A 86 12.57 -4.85 -0.75
N GLU A 87 13.68 -4.12 -0.85
CA GLU A 87 13.75 -2.75 -0.34
C GLU A 87 12.84 -1.79 -1.12
N ALA A 88 12.70 -1.97 -2.44
CA ALA A 88 11.78 -1.17 -3.25
C ALA A 88 10.33 -1.41 -2.83
N ASP A 89 9.94 -2.68 -2.69
CA ASP A 89 8.60 -3.09 -2.23
C ASP A 89 8.33 -2.56 -0.81
N ALA A 90 9.31 -2.64 0.11
CA ALA A 90 9.19 -2.08 1.44
C ALA A 90 8.97 -0.56 1.42
N ARG A 91 9.70 0.18 0.57
CA ARG A 91 9.53 1.64 0.43
C ARG A 91 8.14 1.98 -0.08
N ILE A 92 7.62 1.24 -1.08
CA ILE A 92 6.24 1.41 -1.58
C ILE A 92 5.22 1.14 -0.48
N ALA A 93 5.34 0.00 0.20
CA ALA A 93 4.45 -0.39 1.29
C ALA A 93 4.40 0.66 2.40
N THR A 94 5.56 1.22 2.74
CA THR A 94 5.69 2.26 3.77
C THR A 94 4.97 3.54 3.37
N VAL A 95 5.18 4.00 2.12
CA VAL A 95 4.49 5.17 1.58
C VAL A 95 2.97 4.96 1.58
N MET A 96 2.49 3.82 1.08
CA MET A 96 1.07 3.49 1.11
C MET A 96 0.50 3.50 2.53
N THR A 97 1.19 2.86 3.47
CA THR A 97 0.80 2.81 4.87
C THR A 97 0.71 4.22 5.49
N LEU A 98 1.69 5.09 5.22
CA LEU A 98 1.69 6.48 5.69
C LEU A 98 0.55 7.33 5.10
N ILE A 99 0.19 7.11 3.83
CA ILE A 99 -0.97 7.74 3.19
C ILE A 99 -2.24 7.32 3.93
N PHE A 100 -2.48 6.02 4.09
CA PHE A 100 -3.68 5.53 4.78
C PHE A 100 -3.75 6.02 6.22
N GLN A 101 -2.60 6.12 6.91
CA GLN A 101 -2.58 6.64 8.27
C GLN A 101 -3.09 8.08 8.32
N SER A 102 -2.78 8.93 7.33
CA SER A 102 -3.32 10.29 7.24
C SER A 102 -4.86 10.31 7.20
N SER A 103 -5.49 9.30 6.59
CA SER A 103 -6.96 9.21 6.54
C SER A 103 -7.61 8.90 7.89
N TYR A 104 -6.83 8.40 8.85
CA TYR A 104 -7.27 8.07 10.21
C TYR A 104 -6.93 9.17 11.22
N MET A 105 -6.26 10.25 10.80
CA MET A 105 -5.93 11.39 11.65
C MET A 105 -7.09 12.40 11.67
N PHE A 106 -7.31 13.03 12.83
CA PHE A 106 -8.29 14.12 12.97
C PHE A 106 -7.95 15.26 12.01
N GLU A 107 -8.91 15.69 11.19
CA GLU A 107 -8.71 16.65 10.08
C GLU A 107 -7.63 16.26 9.06
N GLY A 108 -7.21 14.98 9.04
CA GLY A 108 -6.10 14.47 8.23
C GLY A 108 -6.37 14.37 6.73
N MET A 109 -7.57 14.74 6.25
CA MET A 109 -7.92 14.74 4.82
C MET A 109 -6.99 15.63 3.99
N VAL A 110 -6.56 16.77 4.54
CA VAL A 110 -5.60 17.67 3.86
C VAL A 110 -4.23 17.00 3.76
N GLU A 111 -3.74 16.40 4.86
CA GLU A 111 -2.49 15.63 4.85
C GLU A 111 -2.56 14.43 3.91
N PHE A 112 -3.69 13.75 3.84
CA PHE A 112 -3.94 12.64 2.93
C PHE A 112 -3.79 13.07 1.47
N ILE A 113 -4.44 14.16 1.07
CA ILE A 113 -4.35 14.70 -0.29
C ILE A 113 -2.92 15.16 -0.61
N ILE A 114 -2.24 15.82 0.32
CA ILE A 114 -0.84 16.23 0.15
C ILE A 114 0.06 15.01 -0.04
N MET A 115 -0.10 13.97 0.78
CA MET A 115 0.70 12.74 0.71
C MET A 115 0.49 12.02 -0.63
N ILE A 116 -0.75 11.90 -1.10
CA ILE A 116 -1.07 11.31 -2.41
C ILE A 116 -0.39 12.09 -3.54
N ARG A 117 -0.44 13.43 -3.52
CA ARG A 117 0.24 14.26 -4.53
C ARG A 117 1.76 14.11 -4.47
N GLY A 118 2.32 14.04 -3.26
CA GLY A 118 3.74 13.77 -3.02
C GLY A 118 4.19 12.42 -3.59
N CYS A 119 3.28 11.45 -3.71
CA CYS A 119 3.60 10.16 -4.33
C CYS A 119 3.94 10.28 -5.81
N ARG A 120 3.47 11.31 -6.55
CA ARG A 120 3.88 11.48 -7.96
C ARG A 120 5.40 11.67 -8.10
N ALA A 121 6.03 12.41 -7.19
CA ALA A 121 7.48 12.59 -7.19
C ALA A 121 8.23 11.30 -6.80
N VAL A 122 7.61 10.46 -5.95
CA VAL A 122 8.15 9.16 -5.54
C VAL A 122 7.94 8.11 -6.63
N SER A 123 6.83 8.17 -7.36
CA SER A 123 6.52 7.31 -8.50
C SER A 123 7.64 7.39 -9.54
N ASP A 124 8.13 8.57 -9.91
CA ASP A 124 9.20 8.66 -10.92
C ASP A 124 10.51 7.96 -10.48
N ALA A 125 10.77 7.88 -9.17
CA ALA A 125 11.95 7.20 -8.61
C ALA A 125 11.77 5.68 -8.45
N ILE A 126 10.53 5.19 -8.34
CA ILE A 126 10.20 3.81 -7.97
C ILE A 126 9.54 3.03 -9.12
N LEU A 127 8.72 3.70 -9.94
CA LEU A 127 7.92 3.13 -11.02
C LEU A 127 8.73 2.36 -12.08
N PRO A 128 9.95 2.78 -12.48
CA PRO A 128 10.78 2.01 -13.40
C PRO A 128 11.20 0.62 -12.88
N ARG A 129 10.87 0.26 -11.63
CA ARG A 129 11.25 -0.98 -10.96
C ARG A 129 10.05 -1.87 -10.57
N LEU A 130 8.87 -1.60 -11.12
CA LEU A 130 7.64 -2.35 -10.82
C LEU A 130 7.52 -3.69 -11.55
N GLU A 131 8.33 -3.96 -12.59
CA GLU A 131 8.34 -5.28 -13.22
C GLU A 131 8.70 -6.37 -12.20
N ASN A 132 7.80 -7.34 -12.02
CA ASN A 132 7.83 -8.39 -11.00
C ASN A 132 7.60 -7.93 -9.55
N SER A 133 7.38 -6.64 -9.25
CA SER A 133 7.16 -6.15 -7.87
C SER A 133 5.96 -6.83 -7.20
N LEU A 134 5.96 -6.89 -5.85
CA LEU A 134 4.75 -7.28 -5.08
C LEU A 134 3.52 -6.45 -5.45
N PHE A 135 3.73 -5.21 -5.90
CA PHE A 135 2.68 -4.24 -6.25
C PHE A 135 2.39 -4.20 -7.76
N GLU A 136 2.97 -5.07 -8.58
CA GLU A 136 2.76 -5.08 -10.05
C GLU A 136 1.28 -5.16 -10.42
N GLY A 137 0.50 -5.96 -9.69
CA GLY A 137 -0.95 -6.10 -9.88
C GLY A 137 -1.77 -4.84 -9.61
N PHE A 138 -1.18 -3.82 -8.98
CA PHE A 138 -1.85 -2.57 -8.64
C PHE A 138 -1.63 -1.46 -9.68
N THR A 139 -0.93 -1.75 -10.77
CA THR A 139 -0.76 -0.80 -11.87
C THR A 139 -2.00 -0.70 -12.75
N ALA A 140 -2.20 0.45 -13.40
CA ALA A 140 -3.28 0.62 -14.37
C ALA A 140 -3.16 -0.36 -15.55
N GLU A 141 -1.93 -0.71 -15.94
CA GLU A 141 -1.68 -1.70 -16.99
C GLU A 141 -2.14 -3.10 -16.57
N SER A 142 -1.76 -3.56 -15.38
CA SER A 142 -2.22 -4.85 -14.83
C SER A 142 -3.73 -4.88 -14.66
N HIS A 143 -4.34 -3.78 -14.20
CA HIS A 143 -5.80 -3.65 -14.11
C HIS A 143 -6.46 -3.79 -15.49
N ASN A 144 -5.98 -3.06 -16.50
CA ASN A 144 -6.51 -3.14 -17.86
C ASN A 144 -6.36 -4.55 -18.45
N LYS A 145 -5.21 -5.20 -18.26
CA LYS A 145 -4.99 -6.60 -18.67
C LYS A 145 -5.99 -7.54 -17.98
N HIS A 146 -6.22 -7.37 -16.69
CA HIS A 146 -7.19 -8.18 -15.94
C HIS A 146 -8.62 -7.96 -16.45
N VAL A 147 -9.06 -6.72 -16.62
CA VAL A 147 -10.40 -6.39 -17.16
C VAL A 147 -10.60 -6.99 -18.55
N LEU A 148 -9.60 -6.93 -19.43
CA LEU A 148 -9.65 -7.57 -20.74
C LEU A 148 -9.71 -9.09 -20.65
N SER A 149 -9.04 -9.71 -19.67
CA SER A 149 -9.10 -11.17 -19.46
C SER A 149 -10.48 -11.66 -18.97
N LEU A 150 -11.26 -10.79 -18.31
CA LEU A 150 -12.61 -11.10 -17.85
C LEU A 150 -13.65 -11.02 -18.97
N ASN A 151 -13.32 -10.33 -20.07
CA ASN A 151 -14.14 -10.25 -21.27
C ASN A 151 -13.34 -10.78 -22.46
N PRO A 152 -13.12 -12.11 -22.56
CA PRO A 152 -12.53 -12.69 -23.76
C PRO A 152 -13.37 -12.21 -24.93
N VAL A 153 -12.70 -11.73 -25.97
CA VAL A 153 -13.33 -11.19 -27.17
C VAL A 153 -14.04 -12.33 -27.92
N ASP A 154 -15.19 -12.78 -27.42
CA ASP A 154 -16.09 -13.75 -28.08
C ASP A 154 -17.32 -13.04 -28.69
N VAL A 155 -17.53 -11.75 -28.40
CA VAL A 155 -18.64 -10.98 -29.01
C VAL A 155 -18.38 -10.64 -30.48
N VAL A 156 -17.14 -10.74 -30.96
CA VAL A 156 -16.82 -10.49 -32.38
C VAL A 156 -17.11 -11.71 -33.25
N GLU A 157 -16.93 -12.94 -32.74
CA GLU A 157 -17.32 -14.16 -33.45
C GLU A 157 -18.83 -14.39 -33.41
N GLU A 158 -19.50 -14.10 -32.29
CA GLU A 158 -20.97 -14.24 -32.21
C GLU A 158 -21.72 -13.30 -33.18
N ILE A 159 -21.22 -12.08 -33.39
CA ILE A 159 -21.79 -11.15 -34.38
C ILE A 159 -21.42 -11.55 -35.82
N ALA A 160 -20.23 -12.10 -36.05
CA ALA A 160 -19.82 -12.59 -37.36
C ALA A 160 -20.64 -13.81 -37.79
N ASP A 161 -20.95 -14.73 -36.88
CA ASP A 161 -21.80 -15.90 -37.14
C ASP A 161 -23.27 -15.51 -37.38
N ILE A 162 -23.77 -14.48 -36.69
CA ILE A 162 -25.12 -13.93 -36.91
C ILE A 162 -25.22 -13.22 -38.29
N LEU A 163 -24.16 -12.54 -38.72
CA LEU A 163 -24.12 -11.85 -40.04
C LEU A 163 -23.74 -12.79 -41.20
N ALA A 164 -23.13 -13.94 -40.95
CA ALA A 164 -22.84 -14.96 -41.96
C ALA A 164 -24.06 -15.86 -42.28
N LEU A 165 -25.11 -15.82 -41.46
CA LEU A 165 -26.38 -16.52 -41.65
C LEU A 165 -27.51 -15.63 -42.22
N SER A 166 -27.21 -14.39 -42.60
CA SER A 166 -28.12 -13.44 -43.27
C SER A 166 -27.68 -13.12 -44.70
#